data_AF-T1E1I5-F1
#
_entry.id   AF-T1E1I5-F1
#
_cell.length_a   1.000
_cell.length_b   1.000
_cell.length_c   1.000
_cell.angle_alpha   90.00
_cell.angle_beta   90.00
_cell.angle_gamma   90.00
#
_symmetry.space_group_name_H-M   'P 1'
#
loop_
_entity.id
_entity.type
_entity.pdbx_description
1 polymer ?
#
loop_
_entity_poly.entity_id
_entity_poly.type
_entity_poly.pdbx_seq_one_letter_code
_entity_poly.pdbx_strand_id
1 'polypeptide(L)'
;MGRKKKRQNDKVFCYYCDREFDDEKILVQHQKAKHFKCHACNKKLSTAGGMVIHVLQVHKESVTKVPNAKEGRESTEIEIYGMQGIPADVLAAHYGET
;
A
#
# COMPACT_ATOMS: atom_id res chain seq x y z
N MET A 1 -31.57 -16.97 15.89
CA MET A 1 -31.10 -16.09 14.80
C MET A 1 -29.75 -15.50 15.23
N GLY A 2 -28.71 -15.71 14.42
CA GLY A 2 -27.31 -15.78 14.83
C GLY A 2 -26.69 -14.53 15.43
N ARG A 3 -25.95 -14.72 16.52
CA ARG A 3 -24.92 -13.80 17.02
C ARG A 3 -23.84 -13.67 15.93
N LYS A 4 -23.86 -12.59 15.15
CA LYS A 4 -22.77 -12.25 14.24
C LYS A 4 -21.50 -11.99 15.07
N LYS A 5 -20.62 -13.00 15.09
CA LYS A 5 -19.27 -12.94 15.65
C LYS A 5 -18.54 -11.77 14.99
N LYS A 6 -18.46 -10.63 15.68
CA LYS A 6 -17.59 -9.50 15.29
C LYS A 6 -16.17 -10.04 15.39
N ARG A 7 -15.65 -10.56 14.26
CA ARG A 7 -14.32 -11.15 14.18
C ARG A 7 -13.32 -10.05 14.50
N GLN A 8 -12.80 -10.16 15.71
CA GLN A 8 -11.51 -9.72 16.21
C GLN A 8 -10.41 -9.80 15.12
N ASN A 9 -10.26 -8.74 14.31
CA ASN A 9 -9.02 -8.33 13.64
C ASN A 9 -9.25 -6.99 12.89
N ASP A 10 -9.31 -5.87 13.60
CA ASP A 10 -9.42 -4.52 12.98
C ASP A 10 -8.05 -4.01 12.50
N LYS A 11 -6.99 -4.84 12.60
CA LYS A 11 -5.65 -4.45 12.19
C LYS A 11 -5.56 -4.51 10.68
N VAL A 12 -5.32 -3.35 10.07
CA VAL A 12 -5.03 -3.20 8.65
C VAL A 12 -3.54 -3.38 8.42
N PHE A 13 -3.11 -3.77 7.22
CA PHE A 13 -1.68 -3.88 6.91
C PHE A 13 -1.30 -3.23 5.59
N CYS A 14 -0.04 -2.86 5.46
CA CYS A 14 0.52 -2.32 4.24
C CYS A 14 0.96 -3.43 3.30
N TYR A 15 0.34 -3.53 2.12
CA TYR A 15 0.76 -4.46 1.09
C TYR A 15 2.27 -4.42 0.81
N TYR A 16 2.84 -3.22 0.67
CA TYR A 16 4.21 -3.02 0.23
C TYR A 16 5.24 -3.46 1.29
N CYS A 17 5.03 -3.16 2.57
CA CYS A 17 6.03 -3.45 3.62
C CYS A 17 5.54 -4.39 4.72
N ASP A 18 4.33 -4.93 4.59
CA ASP A 18 3.72 -5.90 5.52
C ASP A 18 3.53 -5.36 6.95
N ARG A 19 3.60 -4.04 7.13
CA ARG A 19 3.39 -3.42 8.44
C ARG A 19 1.93 -3.36 8.79
N GLU A 20 1.61 -3.77 10.01
CA GLU A 20 0.27 -3.66 10.60
C GLU A 20 0.04 -2.27 11.21
N PHE A 21 -1.21 -1.83 11.17
CA PHE A 21 -1.70 -0.58 11.74
C PHE A 21 -3.08 -0.80 12.34
N ASP A 22 -3.42 0.00 13.35
CA ASP A 22 -4.74 -0.06 14.01
C ASP A 22 -5.85 0.64 13.21
N ASP A 23 -5.49 1.50 12.25
CA ASP A 23 -6.42 2.35 11.50
C ASP A 23 -6.04 2.43 10.02
N GLU A 24 -7.04 2.33 9.13
CA GLU A 24 -6.85 2.53 7.69
C GLU A 24 -6.31 3.93 7.38
N LYS A 25 -6.73 4.95 8.13
CA LYS A 25 -6.22 6.32 7.96
C LYS A 25 -4.71 6.40 8.22
N ILE A 26 -4.19 5.66 9.19
CA ILE A 26 -2.77 5.63 9.52
C ILE A 26 -2.01 4.87 8.43
N LEU A 27 -2.56 3.73 7.98
CA LEU A 27 -2.03 2.97 6.86
C LEU A 27 -1.91 3.81 5.59
N VAL A 28 -2.97 4.55 5.22
CA VAL A 28 -2.95 5.43 4.05
C VAL A 28 -1.87 6.51 4.20
N GLN A 29 -1.78 7.16 5.37
CA GLN A 29 -0.72 8.15 5.62
C GLN A 29 0.68 7.54 5.51
N HIS A 30 0.86 6.32 6.01
CA HIS A 30 2.10 5.56 5.89
C HIS A 30 2.47 5.29 4.43
N GLN A 31 1.52 4.81 3.61
CA GLN A 31 1.71 4.58 2.18
C GLN A 31 2.18 5.86 1.48
N LYS A 32 1.51 7.00 1.73
CA LYS A 32 1.88 8.29 1.14
C LYS A 32 3.27 8.78 1.57
N ALA A 33 3.64 8.55 2.83
CA ALA A 33 4.90 9.04 3.38
C ALA A 33 6.11 8.17 3.03
N LYS A 34 5.91 6.85 2.89
CA LYS A 34 7.02 5.88 2.74
C LYS A 34 7.11 5.28 1.34
N HIS A 35 5.98 4.99 0.70
CA HIS A 35 5.93 4.30 -0.59
C HIS A 35 5.67 5.25 -1.75
N PHE A 36 4.75 6.20 -1.59
CA PHE A 36 4.35 7.14 -2.65
C PHE A 36 5.02 8.51 -2.52
N LYS A 37 6.25 8.51 -2.00
CA LYS A 37 7.05 9.71 -1.84
C LYS A 37 8.01 9.84 -3.01
N CYS A 38 7.90 10.94 -3.75
CA CYS A 38 8.85 11.27 -4.80
C CYS A 38 10.25 11.46 -4.20
N HIS A 39 11.26 10.75 -4.71
CA HIS A 39 12.63 10.88 -4.22
C HIS A 39 13.27 12.23 -4.61
N ALA A 40 12.86 12.81 -5.75
CA ALA A 40 13.44 14.04 -6.27
C ALA A 40 12.94 15.30 -5.55
N CYS A 41 11.62 15.43 -5.33
CA CYS A 41 11.03 16.63 -4.70
C CYS A 41 10.37 16.38 -3.35
N ASN A 42 10.44 15.16 -2.81
CA ASN A 42 9.82 14.77 -1.54
C ASN A 42 8.29 14.94 -1.50
N LYS A 43 7.64 15.15 -2.66
CA LYS A 43 6.18 15.26 -2.76
C LYS A 43 5.52 13.91 -2.46
N LYS A 44 4.47 13.95 -1.65
CA LYS A 44 3.67 12.77 -1.27
C LYS A 44 2.48 12.65 -2.20
N LEU A 45 2.33 11.51 -2.86
CA LEU A 45 1.24 11.21 -3.76
C LEU A 45 0.27 10.22 -3.10
N SER A 46 -0.95 10.09 -3.64
CA SER A 46 -1.97 9.21 -3.05
C SER A 46 -1.91 7.77 -3.53
N THR A 47 -1.25 7.50 -4.66
CA THR A 47 -1.18 6.16 -5.30
C THR A 47 0.18 5.94 -5.95
N ALA A 48 0.54 4.67 -6.19
CA ALA A 48 1.75 4.29 -6.90
C ALA A 48 1.79 4.87 -8.33
N GLY A 49 0.70 4.69 -9.10
CA GLY A 49 0.59 5.27 -10.44
C GLY A 49 0.73 6.79 -10.45
N GLY A 50 0.14 7.49 -9.48
CA GLY A 50 0.29 8.93 -9.34
C GLY A 50 1.73 9.38 -9.06
N MET A 51 2.48 8.59 -8.28
CA MET A 51 3.91 8.81 -8.07
C MET A 51 4.70 8.60 -9.37
N VAL A 52 4.45 7.52 -10.11
CA VAL A 52 5.15 7.23 -11.38
C VAL A 52 4.92 8.34 -12.39
N ILE A 53 3.67 8.73 -12.62
CA ILE A 53 3.31 9.80 -13.54
C ILE A 53 3.94 11.12 -13.09
N HIS A 54 3.92 11.41 -11.79
CA HIS A 54 4.54 12.63 -11.25
C HIS A 54 6.04 12.68 -11.53
N VAL A 55 6.78 11.60 -11.28
CA VAL A 55 8.23 11.55 -11.54
C VAL A 55 8.51 11.63 -13.05
N LEU A 56 7.70 10.98 -13.87
CA LEU A 56 7.84 11.02 -15.33
C LEU A 56 7.55 12.41 -15.91
N GLN A 57 6.50 13.09 -15.47
CA GLN A 57 6.09 14.37 -16.03
C GLN A 57 6.89 15.56 -15.47
N VAL A 58 7.19 15.55 -14.16
CA VAL A 58 7.85 16.68 -13.48
C VAL A 58 9.37 16.54 -13.51
N HIS A 59 9.88 15.32 -13.32
CA HIS A 59 11.31 15.07 -13.21
C HIS A 59 11.90 14.40 -14.47
N LYS A 60 11.06 14.00 -15.43
CA LYS A 60 11.47 13.25 -16.63
C LYS A 60 12.23 11.96 -16.29
N GLU A 61 11.92 11.39 -15.13
CA GLU A 61 12.48 10.12 -14.66
C GLU A 61 11.42 9.02 -14.69
N SER A 62 11.85 7.79 -14.93
CA SER A 62 10.95 6.63 -14.95
C SER A 62 11.08 5.83 -13.67
N VAL A 63 9.98 5.70 -12.92
CA VAL A 63 9.89 4.84 -11.73
C VAL A 63 9.08 3.61 -12.10
N THR A 64 9.72 2.44 -12.07
CA THR A 64 9.08 1.16 -12.39
C THR A 64 8.75 0.33 -11.16
N LYS A 65 9.26 0.74 -9.99
CA LYS A 65 9.20 0.00 -8.73
C LYS A 65 8.87 0.93 -7.57
N VAL A 66 7.99 0.49 -6.67
CA VAL A 66 7.66 1.23 -5.45
C VAL A 66 8.83 1.13 -4.46
N PRO A 67 9.39 2.26 -3.99
CA PRO A 67 10.49 2.23 -3.04
C PRO A 67 10.03 1.70 -1.67
N ASN A 68 10.94 1.02 -0.97
CA ASN A 68 10.70 0.37 0.33
C ASN A 68 9.64 -0.75 0.32
N ALA A 69 9.28 -1.28 -0.85
CA ALA A 69 8.41 -2.44 -0.97
C ALA A 69 9.20 -3.76 -0.82
N LYS A 70 8.52 -4.82 -0.35
CA LYS A 70 9.01 -6.20 -0.37
C LYS A 70 9.17 -6.67 -1.82
N GLU A 71 10.14 -7.54 -2.03
CA GLU A 71 10.35 -8.23 -3.31
C GLU A 71 9.06 -8.97 -3.72
N GLY A 72 8.64 -8.78 -4.97
CA GLY A 72 7.39 -9.32 -5.50
C GLY A 72 6.13 -8.49 -5.18
N ARG A 73 6.24 -7.43 -4.38
CA ARG A 73 5.16 -6.46 -4.10
C ARG A 73 5.51 -5.02 -4.49
N GLU A 74 6.52 -4.85 -5.33
CA GLU A 74 7.05 -3.55 -5.78
C GLU A 74 6.37 -2.98 -7.03
N SER A 75 5.41 -3.71 -7.61
CA SER A 75 4.71 -3.28 -8.83
C SER A 75 3.96 -1.97 -8.63
N THR A 76 4.21 -0.99 -9.51
CA THR A 76 3.52 0.31 -9.49
C THR A 76 2.18 0.32 -10.20
N GLU A 77 1.86 -0.76 -10.92
CA GLU A 77 0.65 -0.93 -11.71
C GLU A 77 -0.57 -1.32 -10.86
N ILE A 78 -0.35 -1.87 -9.66
CA ILE A 78 -1.43 -2.29 -8.78
C ILE A 78 -1.99 -1.06 -8.04
N GLU A 79 -3.27 -0.79 -8.22
CA GLU A 79 -3.96 0.31 -7.55
C GLU A 79 -4.36 -0.07 -6.12
N ILE A 80 -3.40 0.06 -5.20
CA ILE A 80 -3.62 -0.19 -3.78
C ILE A 80 -3.81 1.13 -3.03
N TYR A 81 -4.93 1.25 -2.33
CA TYR A 81 -5.25 2.38 -1.46
C TYR A 81 -5.76 1.88 -0.12
N GLY A 82 -4.98 2.08 0.95
CA GLY A 82 -5.31 1.45 2.23
C GLY A 82 -5.29 -0.06 2.09
N MET A 83 -6.42 -0.71 2.42
CA MET A 83 -6.64 -2.14 2.17
C MET A 83 -7.34 -2.44 0.83
N GLN A 84 -7.85 -1.41 0.15
CA GLN A 84 -8.55 -1.58 -1.11
C GLN A 84 -7.55 -1.90 -2.23
N GLY A 85 -7.89 -2.88 -3.08
CA GLY A 85 -7.06 -3.30 -4.21
C GLY A 85 -5.98 -4.34 -3.86
N ILE A 86 -5.87 -4.75 -2.58
CA ILE A 86 -4.98 -5.85 -2.19
C ILE A 86 -5.55 -7.17 -2.73
N PRO A 87 -4.76 -7.97 -3.48
CA PRO A 87 -5.21 -9.25 -4.00
C PRO A 87 -5.57 -10.22 -2.86
N ALA A 88 -6.63 -11.00 -3.06
CA ALA A 88 -7.16 -11.92 -2.05
C ALA A 88 -6.14 -12.97 -1.59
N ASP A 89 -5.23 -13.39 -2.48
CA ASP A 89 -4.14 -14.31 -2.16
C ASP A 89 -3.21 -13.74 -1.08
N VAL A 90 -2.86 -12.46 -1.19
CA VAL A 90 -2.02 -11.77 -0.20
C VAL A 90 -2.76 -11.51 1.11
N LEU A 91 -4.05 -11.20 1.05
CA LEU A 91 -4.90 -11.13 2.25
C LEU A 91 -4.95 -12.49 2.95
N ALA A 92 -5.12 -13.58 2.19
CA ALA A 92 -5.15 -14.93 2.73
C ALA A 92 -3.80 -15.34 3.33
N ALA A 93 -2.68 -15.02 2.68
CA ALA A 93 -1.35 -15.28 3.22
C ALA A 93 -1.10 -14.52 4.54
N HIS A 94 -1.54 -13.26 4.64
CA HIS A 94 -1.33 -12.44 5.85
C HIS A 94 -2.28 -12.82 7.00
N TYR A 95 -3.53 -13.18 6.73
CA TYR A 95 -4.55 -13.47 7.75
C TYR A 95 -4.85 -14.97 7.95
N GLY A 96 -4.26 -15.84 7.13
CA GLY A 96 -4.67 -17.24 6.99
C GLY A 96 -3.67 -18.30 7.44
N GLU A 97 -2.60 -17.95 8.14
CA GLU A 97 -1.81 -18.95 8.86
C GLU A 97 -2.38 -19.20 10.26
N THR A 98 -3.34 -20.13 10.34
CA THR A 98 -3.50 -21.09 11.45
C THR A 98 -3.88 -22.45 10.88
#